data_AF-A0A849TZD2-F1
#
_entry.id   AF-A0A849TZD2-F1
#
_cell.length_a   1.000
_cell.length_b   1.000
_cell.length_c   1.000
_cell.angle_alpha   90.00
_cell.angle_beta   90.00
_cell.angle_gamma   90.00
#
_symmetry.space_group_name_H-M   'P 1'
#
loop_
_entity.id
_entity.type
_entity.pdbx_description
1 polymer ?
#
loop_
_entity_poly.entity_id
_entity_poly.type
_entity_poly.pdbx_seq_one_letter_code
_entity_poly.pdbx_strand_id
1 'polypeptide(L)'
;MITDLIREGRRQTRTADICVIGAGTAGLTLVRELLGSGYTVVVLESGGTTVEAETQQLYACSVTGLPHRGYLHGRFRTLGGTSTRWGGQLLPLTALDIDHRDWIGAVAWPLTYADLQDYYQRVEHLFGVDGYPYEPGTLHRWPIHGTDFDANQFTARYAKWPPFARRNLARLVGKDCAESTSVEVVLHANVTEISLSDDGTRVVSVKACTLDGAVIDVKAKHVVVATGTLETIRLLLASRGVVSGGIGNHSGHLGKNFQDHLSIRAAELFPRSIRNFEHGFAPFFIDGTMRTARLELSADVQRDRRLLSCFGQVLFETPDDSGFAELREGLRRFQARRNPWPSVRGWTNILRDIPNMCRLGAVRFLKQRVAYPDNARFHLQVDVEQCPNSESTVSLGHDRDVLGMPILTLNWRIKHLEKQTMQEYVRLFRHEWERLDLGDARWNQKLFEEGDRWLEDVIDVYHQTGGTTMSKHPSEGVADPQLRVHGVANLFLASCSVFPSAGSANPTFTLLALTVRLADHLRALLAADASPLHVNAPQDCECPSTA
;
A
#
# COMPACT_ATOMS: atom_id res chain seq x y z
N MET A 1 -20.11 -11.87 -11.33
CA MET A 1 -20.69 -12.72 -10.27
C MET A 1 -19.85 -12.69 -8.99
N ILE A 2 -20.46 -12.77 -7.80
CA ILE A 2 -19.75 -13.04 -6.53
C ILE A 2 -20.33 -14.33 -5.95
N THR A 3 -19.49 -15.33 -5.70
CA THR A 3 -19.82 -16.64 -5.17
C THR A 3 -19.08 -16.92 -3.87
N ASP A 4 -19.48 -17.97 -3.15
CA ASP A 4 -18.94 -18.33 -1.85
C ASP A 4 -18.65 -19.85 -1.87
N LEU A 5 -17.36 -20.20 -1.77
CA LEU A 5 -16.92 -21.58 -1.91
C LEU A 5 -17.48 -22.51 -0.83
N ILE A 6 -17.82 -21.97 0.36
CA ILE A 6 -18.44 -22.76 1.45
C ILE A 6 -19.82 -23.29 1.02
N ARG A 7 -20.52 -22.57 0.14
CA ARG A 7 -21.87 -22.92 -0.33
C ARG A 7 -21.88 -23.78 -1.58
N GLU A 8 -20.71 -24.02 -2.18
CA GLU A 8 -20.56 -24.85 -3.37
C GLU A 8 -20.29 -26.31 -3.00
N GLY A 9 -20.36 -27.21 -3.99
CA GLY A 9 -20.02 -28.62 -3.78
C GLY A 9 -18.54 -28.79 -3.36
N ARG A 10 -18.22 -29.87 -2.63
CA ARG A 10 -16.88 -30.10 -2.02
C ARG A 10 -15.67 -29.96 -2.95
N ARG A 11 -15.83 -30.18 -4.26
CA ARG A 11 -14.74 -30.01 -5.23
C ARG A 11 -15.27 -29.29 -6.47
N GLN A 12 -14.58 -28.20 -6.81
CA GLN A 12 -14.89 -27.33 -7.94
C GLN A 12 -13.69 -27.21 -8.87
N THR A 13 -13.97 -26.97 -10.15
CA THR A 13 -12.95 -26.61 -11.13
C THR A 13 -13.43 -25.43 -11.94
N ARG A 14 -12.52 -24.49 -12.25
CA ARG A 14 -12.77 -23.35 -13.12
C ARG A 14 -11.66 -23.23 -14.16
N THR A 15 -12.03 -22.65 -15.30
CA THR A 15 -11.09 -22.24 -16.33
C THR A 15 -11.29 -20.75 -16.62
N ALA A 16 -10.21 -20.00 -16.79
CA ALA A 16 -10.29 -18.57 -17.08
C ALA A 16 -9.13 -18.12 -17.96
N ASP A 17 -9.23 -16.95 -18.57
CA ASP A 17 -8.07 -16.29 -19.17
C ASP A 17 -7.12 -15.81 -18.07
N ILE A 18 -7.66 -15.25 -16.99
CA ILE A 18 -6.88 -14.70 -15.87
C ILE A 18 -7.40 -15.24 -14.54
N CYS A 19 -6.50 -15.74 -13.69
CA CYS A 19 -6.77 -16.02 -12.28
C CYS A 19 -6.09 -14.95 -11.41
N VAL A 20 -6.84 -14.26 -10.56
CA VAL A 20 -6.31 -13.27 -9.61
C VAL A 20 -6.44 -13.83 -8.19
N ILE A 21 -5.33 -13.89 -7.46
CA ILE A 21 -5.28 -14.40 -6.10
C ILE A 21 -5.29 -13.20 -5.14
N GLY A 22 -6.43 -12.98 -4.48
CA GLY A 22 -6.69 -11.89 -3.54
C GLY A 22 -7.60 -10.81 -4.15
N ALA A 23 -8.75 -10.57 -3.52
CA ALA A 23 -9.68 -9.48 -3.88
C ALA A 23 -9.45 -8.23 -3.01
N GLY A 24 -8.16 -7.90 -2.80
CA GLY A 24 -7.72 -6.71 -2.09
C GLY A 24 -7.62 -5.47 -2.99
N THR A 25 -6.86 -4.48 -2.54
CA THR A 25 -6.66 -3.19 -3.24
C THR A 25 -6.10 -3.37 -4.66
N ALA A 26 -5.04 -4.15 -4.83
CA ALA A 26 -4.48 -4.43 -6.16
C ALA A 26 -5.41 -5.34 -6.98
N GLY A 27 -5.85 -6.47 -6.44
CA GLY A 27 -6.68 -7.43 -7.17
C GLY A 27 -7.97 -6.81 -7.73
N LEU A 28 -8.70 -6.02 -6.93
CA LEU A 28 -9.90 -5.34 -7.41
C LEU A 28 -9.62 -4.18 -8.37
N THR A 29 -8.45 -3.54 -8.29
CA THR A 29 -8.03 -2.55 -9.29
C THR A 29 -7.75 -3.21 -10.63
N LEU A 30 -7.05 -4.35 -10.62
CA LEU A 30 -6.83 -5.14 -11.84
C LEU A 30 -8.17 -5.59 -12.45
N VAL A 31 -9.08 -6.11 -11.63
CA VAL A 31 -10.42 -6.49 -12.07
C VAL A 31 -11.16 -5.29 -12.66
N ARG A 32 -11.09 -4.12 -12.02
CA ARG A 32 -11.71 -2.90 -12.54
C ARG A 32 -11.21 -2.57 -13.94
N GLU A 33 -9.90 -2.67 -14.16
CA GLU A 33 -9.31 -2.47 -15.47
C GLU A 33 -9.71 -3.56 -16.46
N LEU A 34 -9.94 -4.81 -16.04
CA LEU A 34 -10.30 -5.90 -16.97
C LEU A 34 -11.80 -6.00 -17.26
N LEU A 35 -12.66 -5.33 -16.48
CA LEU A 35 -14.10 -5.31 -16.73
C LEU A 35 -14.42 -4.78 -18.14
N GLY A 36 -15.30 -5.48 -18.85
CA GLY A 36 -15.70 -5.12 -20.21
C GLY A 36 -14.68 -5.45 -21.29
N SER A 37 -13.53 -6.05 -20.97
CA SER A 37 -12.51 -6.46 -21.96
C SER A 37 -12.88 -7.70 -22.78
N GLY A 38 -13.89 -8.47 -22.34
CA GLY A 38 -14.28 -9.74 -22.96
C GLY A 38 -13.51 -10.96 -22.45
N TYR A 39 -12.44 -10.76 -21.67
CA TYR A 39 -11.68 -11.86 -21.05
C TYR A 39 -12.37 -12.39 -19.79
N THR A 40 -12.25 -13.70 -19.57
CA THR A 40 -12.76 -14.36 -18.37
C THR A 40 -11.77 -14.24 -17.20
N VAL A 41 -12.26 -13.79 -16.04
CA VAL A 41 -11.44 -13.55 -14.85
C VAL A 41 -12.05 -14.26 -13.65
N VAL A 42 -11.27 -15.12 -12.99
CA VAL A 42 -11.62 -15.72 -11.69
C VAL A 42 -10.75 -15.09 -10.61
N VAL A 43 -11.38 -14.58 -9.55
CA VAL A 43 -10.72 -13.96 -8.41
C VAL A 43 -10.94 -14.82 -7.17
N LEU A 44 -9.88 -15.25 -6.51
CA LEU A 44 -9.94 -16.05 -5.30
C LEU A 44 -9.65 -15.18 -4.07
N GLU A 45 -10.63 -15.00 -3.19
CA GLU A 45 -10.49 -14.25 -1.94
C GLU A 45 -10.60 -15.16 -0.73
N SER A 46 -9.63 -15.04 0.18
CA SER A 46 -9.55 -15.86 1.38
C SER A 46 -10.69 -15.60 2.37
N GLY A 47 -11.17 -14.37 2.50
CA GLY A 47 -12.24 -14.00 3.42
C GLY A 47 -13.63 -13.87 2.78
N GLY A 48 -14.62 -13.64 3.63
CA GLY A 48 -15.98 -13.29 3.21
C GLY A 48 -16.16 -11.80 2.90
N THR A 49 -17.43 -11.37 2.77
CA THR A 49 -17.81 -9.96 2.57
C THR A 49 -17.57 -9.07 3.79
N THR A 50 -17.31 -9.69 4.95
CA THR A 50 -17.00 -9.03 6.21
C THR A 50 -15.76 -9.67 6.84
N VAL A 51 -15.13 -8.96 7.78
CA VAL A 51 -13.97 -9.49 8.52
C VAL A 51 -14.42 -10.58 9.49
N GLU A 52 -13.84 -11.75 9.35
CA GLU A 52 -14.11 -12.95 10.17
C GLU A 52 -12.86 -13.32 10.96
N ALA A 53 -13.03 -13.64 12.25
CA ALA A 53 -11.93 -13.87 13.18
C ALA A 53 -11.15 -15.14 12.81
N GLU A 54 -11.85 -16.21 12.47
CA GLU A 54 -11.31 -17.52 12.11
C GLU A 54 -10.39 -17.40 10.90
N THR A 55 -10.83 -16.69 9.86
CA THR A 55 -10.02 -16.46 8.66
C THR A 55 -8.83 -15.54 8.96
N GLN A 56 -8.97 -14.52 9.83
CA GLN A 56 -7.84 -13.67 10.21
C GLN A 56 -6.73 -14.44 10.95
N GLN A 57 -7.03 -15.53 11.66
CA GLN A 57 -6.02 -16.33 12.36
C GLN A 57 -4.97 -16.93 11.42
N LEU A 58 -5.28 -17.08 10.13
CA LEU A 58 -4.32 -17.50 9.10
C LEU A 58 -3.16 -16.50 8.90
N TYR A 59 -3.25 -15.29 9.47
CA TYR A 59 -2.15 -14.32 9.51
C TYR A 59 -1.15 -14.52 10.65
N ALA A 60 -1.27 -15.61 11.42
CA ALA A 60 -0.30 -15.98 12.44
C ALA A 60 1.14 -15.89 11.88
N CYS A 61 2.01 -15.25 12.66
CA CYS A 61 3.40 -15.00 12.32
C CYS A 61 4.22 -15.02 13.60
N SER A 62 5.39 -15.66 13.53
CA SER A 62 6.44 -15.53 14.54
C SER A 62 7.29 -14.30 14.22
N VAL A 63 7.68 -13.53 15.23
CA VAL A 63 8.54 -12.34 15.07
C VAL A 63 9.84 -12.60 15.81
N THR A 64 10.97 -12.54 15.11
CA THR A 64 12.32 -12.82 15.66
C THR A 64 13.27 -11.63 15.60
N GLY A 65 12.89 -10.57 14.87
CA GLY A 65 13.62 -9.30 14.79
C GLY A 65 12.98 -8.22 15.67
N LEU A 66 13.06 -6.96 15.21
CA LEU A 66 12.38 -5.85 15.87
C LEU A 66 10.87 -6.09 15.95
N PRO A 67 10.19 -5.62 17.03
CA PRO A 67 8.75 -5.67 17.11
C PRO A 67 8.11 -5.01 15.88
N HIS A 68 7.23 -5.73 15.22
CA HIS A 68 6.51 -5.25 14.05
C HIS A 68 5.04 -5.62 14.25
N ARG A 69 4.14 -4.64 14.28
CA ARG A 69 2.70 -4.85 14.57
C ARG A 69 1.86 -4.97 13.31
N GLY A 70 2.38 -4.54 12.17
CA GLY A 70 1.63 -4.45 10.92
C GLY A 70 1.27 -5.77 10.30
N TYR A 71 1.92 -6.87 10.69
CA TYR A 71 1.53 -8.20 10.24
C TYR A 71 0.12 -8.59 10.75
N LEU A 72 -0.33 -8.07 11.90
CA LEU A 72 -1.70 -8.29 12.41
C LEU A 72 -2.66 -7.15 12.08
N HIS A 73 -2.20 -5.91 12.23
CA HIS A 73 -3.10 -4.75 12.22
C HIS A 73 -3.25 -4.05 10.86
N GLY A 74 -2.35 -4.33 9.91
CA GLY A 74 -2.32 -3.69 8.59
C GLY A 74 -2.99 -4.48 7.45
N ARG A 75 -3.49 -5.69 7.74
CA ARG A 75 -3.93 -6.66 6.72
C ARG A 75 -5.29 -7.24 7.08
N PHE A 76 -6.11 -7.49 6.06
CA PHE A 76 -7.47 -7.99 6.26
C PHE A 76 -7.82 -9.01 5.17
N ARG A 77 -8.20 -10.23 5.57
CA ARG A 77 -8.82 -11.24 4.69
C ARG A 77 -10.31 -10.97 4.63
N THR A 78 -10.74 -10.29 3.57
CA THR A 78 -12.14 -9.93 3.30
C THR A 78 -12.20 -9.32 1.90
N LEU A 79 -13.36 -9.34 1.24
CA LEU A 79 -13.57 -8.63 -0.01
C LEU A 79 -13.23 -7.14 0.15
N GLY A 80 -12.24 -6.67 -0.61
CA GLY A 80 -11.67 -5.32 -0.54
C GLY A 80 -10.36 -5.23 0.25
N GLY A 81 -9.99 -6.25 1.02
CA GLY A 81 -8.76 -6.32 1.80
C GLY A 81 -8.52 -5.08 2.67
N THR A 82 -7.29 -4.57 2.66
CA THR A 82 -6.91 -3.36 3.42
C THR A 82 -7.67 -2.09 3.00
N SER A 83 -8.24 -2.04 1.78
CA SER A 83 -9.06 -0.88 1.36
C SER A 83 -10.33 -0.68 2.21
N THR A 84 -10.74 -1.70 2.96
CA THR A 84 -11.89 -1.62 3.88
C THR A 84 -11.62 -0.77 5.13
N ARG A 85 -10.34 -0.56 5.49
CA ARG A 85 -9.92 0.11 6.73
C ARG A 85 -8.84 1.18 6.57
N TRP A 86 -8.16 1.24 5.43
CA TRP A 86 -7.09 2.21 5.19
C TRP A 86 -7.57 3.67 5.19
N GLY A 87 -6.61 4.59 5.33
CA GLY A 87 -6.86 6.02 5.28
C GLY A 87 -7.25 6.53 3.88
N GLY A 88 -6.77 5.88 2.81
CA GLY A 88 -6.97 6.33 1.44
C GLY A 88 -6.01 7.43 0.99
N GLN A 89 -4.91 7.67 1.69
CA GLN A 89 -3.97 8.72 1.34
C GLN A 89 -3.19 8.35 0.06
N LEU A 90 -3.29 9.19 -0.96
CA LEU A 90 -2.61 9.04 -2.24
C LEU A 90 -1.53 10.12 -2.35
N LEU A 91 -0.28 9.70 -2.49
CA LEU A 91 0.86 10.55 -2.77
C LEU A 91 1.84 9.71 -3.59
N PRO A 92 2.29 10.15 -4.78
CA PRO A 92 3.17 9.34 -5.60
C PRO A 92 4.59 9.37 -5.01
N LEU A 93 5.36 8.33 -5.30
CA LEU A 93 6.81 8.40 -5.13
C LEU A 93 7.37 9.58 -5.92
N THR A 94 8.48 10.15 -5.47
CA THR A 94 9.24 11.14 -6.22
C THR A 94 10.10 10.45 -7.28
N ALA A 95 10.66 11.24 -8.22
CA ALA A 95 11.67 10.72 -9.14
C ALA A 95 12.89 10.15 -8.38
N LEU A 96 13.34 10.82 -7.31
CA LEU A 96 14.48 10.37 -6.50
C LEU A 96 14.22 9.03 -5.79
N ASP A 97 12.98 8.77 -5.34
CA ASP A 97 12.62 7.50 -4.71
C ASP A 97 12.83 6.29 -5.65
N ILE A 98 12.59 6.52 -6.95
CA ILE A 98 12.66 5.53 -8.05
C ILE A 98 14.07 5.49 -8.66
N ASP A 99 14.73 6.63 -8.79
CA ASP A 99 16.08 6.73 -9.34
C ASP A 99 17.09 5.89 -8.54
N HIS A 100 18.15 5.46 -9.22
CA HIS A 100 19.22 4.72 -8.56
C HIS A 100 19.94 5.61 -7.53
N ARG A 101 19.92 5.17 -6.27
CA ARG A 101 20.61 5.78 -5.13
C ARG A 101 21.70 4.83 -4.63
N ASP A 102 22.95 5.10 -4.98
CA ASP A 102 24.09 4.23 -4.68
C ASP A 102 24.38 4.08 -3.18
N TRP A 103 23.95 5.06 -2.37
CA TRP A 103 24.15 5.04 -0.91
C TRP A 103 23.15 4.19 -0.11
N ILE A 104 22.06 3.71 -0.72
CA ILE A 104 21.03 2.91 0.01
C ILE A 104 21.15 1.40 -0.23
N GLY A 105 22.00 0.94 -1.16
CA GLY A 105 22.21 -0.48 -1.45
C GLY A 105 20.98 -1.22 -2.00
N ALA A 106 20.00 -0.48 -2.55
CA ALA A 106 18.85 -1.04 -3.25
C ALA A 106 19.25 -1.51 -4.65
N VAL A 107 18.60 -2.55 -5.16
CA VAL A 107 18.57 -2.78 -6.61
C VAL A 107 17.85 -1.59 -7.26
N ALA A 108 18.36 -1.09 -8.39
CA ALA A 108 17.72 0.01 -9.09
C ALA A 108 16.29 -0.37 -9.51
N TRP A 109 15.35 0.57 -9.43
CA TRP A 109 14.07 0.37 -10.10
C TRP A 109 14.31 0.13 -11.58
N PRO A 110 13.70 -0.92 -12.18
CA PRO A 110 13.80 -1.14 -13.62
C PRO A 110 12.89 -0.21 -14.43
N LEU A 111 12.18 0.70 -13.75
CA LEU A 111 11.23 1.67 -14.29
C LEU A 111 11.67 3.07 -13.85
N THR A 112 11.23 4.08 -14.59
CA THR A 112 11.38 5.49 -14.26
C THR A 112 10.07 6.07 -13.72
N TYR A 113 10.10 7.28 -13.16
CA TYR A 113 8.87 7.97 -12.78
C TYR A 113 7.95 8.23 -13.99
N ALA A 114 8.53 8.54 -15.15
CA ALA A 114 7.78 8.78 -16.38
C ALA A 114 6.98 7.55 -16.83
N ASP A 115 7.53 6.34 -16.63
CA ASP A 115 6.83 5.08 -16.94
C ASP A 115 5.58 4.84 -16.07
N LEU A 116 5.43 5.57 -14.96
CA LEU A 116 4.33 5.43 -14.00
C LEU A 116 3.35 6.62 -14.02
N GLN A 117 3.73 7.75 -14.62
CA GLN A 117 2.99 9.01 -14.53
C GLN A 117 1.54 8.90 -15.00
N ASP A 118 1.31 8.30 -16.17
CA ASP A 118 -0.04 8.14 -16.74
C ASP A 118 -0.89 7.17 -15.92
N TYR A 119 -0.25 6.18 -15.29
CA TYR A 119 -0.91 5.22 -14.44
C TYR A 119 -1.32 5.81 -13.09
N TYR A 120 -0.53 6.73 -12.52
CA TYR A 120 -0.96 7.52 -11.37
C TYR A 120 -2.24 8.30 -11.69
N GLN A 121 -2.32 8.95 -12.85
CA GLN A 121 -3.51 9.71 -13.27
C GLN A 121 -4.74 8.81 -13.40
N ARG A 122 -4.61 7.61 -14.00
CA ARG A 122 -5.73 6.65 -14.07
C ARG A 122 -6.24 6.22 -12.69
N VAL A 123 -5.33 6.06 -11.72
CA VAL A 123 -5.72 5.73 -10.34
C VAL A 123 -6.40 6.92 -9.66
N GLU A 124 -5.97 8.16 -9.90
CA GLU A 124 -6.68 9.35 -9.42
C GLU A 124 -8.12 9.39 -9.94
N HIS A 125 -8.31 9.03 -11.22
CA HIS A 125 -9.62 8.97 -11.86
C HIS A 125 -10.53 7.92 -11.22
N LEU A 126 -9.97 6.74 -10.93
CA LEU A 126 -10.68 5.68 -10.19
C LEU A 126 -11.21 6.21 -8.84
N PHE A 127 -10.41 7.01 -8.13
CA PHE A 127 -10.81 7.57 -6.84
C PHE A 127 -11.56 8.91 -6.92
N GLY A 128 -11.67 9.51 -8.11
CA GLY A 128 -12.34 10.80 -8.33
C GLY A 128 -11.61 11.97 -7.66
N VAL A 129 -10.28 11.99 -7.74
CA VAL A 129 -9.41 13.03 -7.16
C VAL A 129 -8.49 13.69 -8.20
N ASP A 130 -8.93 13.68 -9.45
CA ASP A 130 -8.24 14.25 -10.61
C ASP A 130 -7.97 15.76 -10.47
N GLY A 131 -7.07 16.27 -11.32
CA GLY A 131 -7.09 17.69 -11.71
C GLY A 131 -6.25 18.66 -10.88
N TYR A 132 -5.41 18.18 -9.96
CA TYR A 132 -4.59 19.03 -9.10
C TYR A 132 -3.22 18.41 -8.80
N PRO A 133 -2.16 19.23 -8.69
CA PRO A 133 -0.81 18.76 -8.37
C PRO A 133 -0.72 18.21 -6.94
N TYR A 134 0.45 17.66 -6.63
CA TYR A 134 0.87 17.34 -5.27
C TYR A 134 1.73 18.46 -4.66
N GLU A 135 2.33 19.32 -5.47
CA GLU A 135 3.21 20.40 -5.06
C GLU A 135 2.48 21.77 -5.00
N PRO A 136 2.97 22.75 -4.21
CA PRO A 136 2.30 24.04 -4.01
C PRO A 136 2.16 24.87 -5.29
N GLY A 137 3.08 24.70 -6.24
CA GLY A 137 3.34 25.64 -7.34
C GLY A 137 2.20 25.91 -8.32
N THR A 138 1.10 25.14 -8.32
CA THR A 138 -0.11 25.49 -9.11
C THR A 138 -1.38 25.58 -8.26
N LEU A 139 -1.25 25.48 -6.93
CA LEU A 139 -2.35 25.61 -5.97
C LEU A 139 -2.64 27.08 -5.59
N HIS A 140 -2.14 28.06 -6.34
CA HIS A 140 -2.18 29.50 -6.03
C HIS A 140 -3.56 30.07 -5.64
N ARG A 141 -4.66 29.44 -6.09
CA ARG A 141 -6.03 29.84 -5.76
C ARG A 141 -6.46 29.44 -4.33
N TRP A 142 -5.72 28.54 -3.68
CA TRP A 142 -5.85 28.15 -2.27
C TRP A 142 -4.53 28.44 -1.55
N PRO A 143 -4.25 29.70 -1.18
CA PRO A 143 -2.99 30.04 -0.54
C PRO A 143 -2.86 29.28 0.78
N ILE A 144 -1.92 28.34 0.79
CA ILE A 144 -1.43 27.71 2.01
C ILE A 144 -0.36 28.65 2.54
N HIS A 145 -0.83 29.70 3.20
CA HIS A 145 0.04 30.51 4.05
C HIS A 145 0.36 29.67 5.28
N GLY A 146 1.62 29.60 5.70
CA GLY A 146 1.81 29.32 7.12
C GLY A 146 3.15 28.78 7.55
N THR A 147 4.05 28.34 6.67
CA THR A 147 5.45 28.23 7.05
C THR A 147 6.40 28.42 5.85
N ASP A 148 7.14 29.52 5.86
CA ASP A 148 8.15 29.85 4.85
C ASP A 148 9.45 29.05 5.10
N PHE A 149 9.33 27.71 5.19
CA PHE A 149 10.49 26.83 5.34
C PHE A 149 11.38 26.99 4.10
N ASP A 150 12.70 26.91 4.32
CA ASP A 150 13.69 26.97 3.25
C ASP A 150 13.43 25.88 2.21
N ALA A 151 13.03 26.31 1.00
CA ALA A 151 12.72 25.42 -0.12
C ALA A 151 13.95 24.64 -0.62
N ASN A 152 15.16 25.06 -0.26
CA ASN A 152 16.37 24.29 -0.54
C ASN A 152 16.52 23.10 0.42
N GLN A 153 15.90 23.16 1.59
CA GLN A 153 15.95 22.09 2.60
C GLN A 153 14.74 21.18 2.54
N PHE A 154 13.57 21.74 2.26
CA PHE A 154 12.30 21.03 2.32
C PHE A 154 11.42 21.24 1.10
N THR A 155 10.75 20.16 0.70
CA THR A 155 9.71 20.16 -0.32
C THR A 155 8.37 19.87 0.34
N ALA A 156 7.45 20.83 0.32
CA ALA A 156 6.08 20.58 0.75
C ALA A 156 5.32 19.80 -0.32
N ARG A 157 4.67 18.69 0.06
CA ARG A 157 3.77 17.93 -0.83
C ARG A 157 2.44 17.62 -0.14
N TYR A 158 1.37 17.60 -0.92
CA TYR A 158 0.00 17.56 -0.44
C TYR A 158 -0.71 16.31 -0.90
N ALA A 159 -0.71 15.29 -0.03
CA ALA A 159 -1.38 14.03 -0.32
C ALA A 159 -2.90 14.22 -0.51
N LYS A 160 -3.47 13.47 -1.44
CA LYS A 160 -4.91 13.44 -1.75
C LYS A 160 -5.60 12.40 -0.90
N TRP A 161 -6.75 12.76 -0.34
CA TRP A 161 -7.61 11.82 0.38
C TRP A 161 -8.96 11.76 -0.33
N PRO A 162 -9.26 10.64 -1.03
CA PRO A 162 -10.55 10.43 -1.64
C PRO A 162 -11.68 10.56 -0.63
N PRO A 163 -12.88 10.96 -1.07
CA PRO A 163 -14.08 10.93 -0.23
C PRO A 163 -14.26 9.55 0.40
N PHE A 164 -14.71 9.49 1.65
CA PHE A 164 -14.80 8.23 2.41
C PHE A 164 -15.56 7.12 1.67
N ALA A 165 -16.64 7.48 0.96
CA ALA A 165 -17.43 6.55 0.16
C ALA A 165 -16.65 5.88 -0.98
N ARG A 166 -15.57 6.51 -1.46
CA ARG A 166 -14.73 6.01 -2.57
C ARG A 166 -13.46 5.30 -2.10
N ARG A 167 -13.20 5.17 -0.80
CA ARG A 167 -11.95 4.54 -0.30
C ARG A 167 -11.96 3.02 -0.38
N ASN A 168 -13.12 2.40 -0.21
CA ASN A 168 -13.24 0.94 -0.22
C ASN A 168 -13.45 0.43 -1.65
N LEU A 169 -12.47 -0.32 -2.18
CA LEU A 169 -12.55 -0.83 -3.56
C LEU A 169 -13.64 -1.86 -3.76
N ALA A 170 -13.98 -2.65 -2.74
CA ALA A 170 -15.12 -3.55 -2.83
C ALA A 170 -16.43 -2.78 -3.07
N ARG A 171 -16.56 -1.55 -2.55
CA ARG A 171 -17.72 -0.70 -2.82
C ARG A 171 -17.66 -0.04 -4.19
N LEU A 172 -16.46 0.34 -4.65
CA LEU A 172 -16.28 0.97 -5.95
C LEU A 172 -16.50 0.00 -7.12
N VAL A 173 -16.03 -1.25 -6.99
CA VAL A 173 -16.00 -2.22 -8.09
C VAL A 173 -17.01 -3.35 -7.89
N GLY A 174 -17.47 -3.59 -6.66
CA GLY A 174 -18.26 -4.77 -6.33
C GLY A 174 -19.60 -4.89 -7.06
N LYS A 175 -20.27 -3.77 -7.37
CA LYS A 175 -21.50 -3.79 -8.17
C LYS A 175 -21.23 -4.31 -9.58
N ASP A 176 -20.24 -3.74 -10.25
CA ASP A 176 -19.86 -4.13 -11.61
C ASP A 176 -19.35 -5.58 -11.63
N CYS A 177 -18.61 -6.00 -10.58
CA CYS A 177 -18.25 -7.40 -10.40
C CYS A 177 -19.48 -8.29 -10.28
N ALA A 178 -20.48 -7.92 -9.47
CA ALA A 178 -21.68 -8.74 -9.25
C ALA A 178 -22.49 -8.92 -10.54
N GLU A 179 -22.64 -7.84 -11.33
CA GLU A 179 -23.40 -7.81 -12.58
C GLU A 179 -22.63 -8.39 -13.79
N SER A 180 -21.31 -8.54 -13.69
CA SER A 180 -20.47 -9.09 -14.75
C SER A 180 -20.72 -10.58 -14.99
N THR A 181 -20.76 -10.95 -16.27
CA THR A 181 -20.76 -12.35 -16.76
C THR A 181 -19.36 -12.90 -17.04
N SER A 182 -18.35 -12.04 -17.09
CA SER A 182 -16.95 -12.41 -17.40
C SER A 182 -16.04 -12.44 -16.18
N VAL A 183 -16.49 -11.89 -15.05
CA VAL A 183 -15.73 -11.87 -13.79
C VAL A 183 -16.47 -12.66 -12.72
N GLU A 184 -15.80 -13.63 -12.09
CA GLU A 184 -16.27 -14.37 -10.92
C GLU A 184 -15.34 -14.07 -9.73
N VAL A 185 -15.89 -13.57 -8.63
CA VAL A 185 -15.16 -13.45 -7.35
C VAL A 185 -15.63 -14.56 -6.42
N VAL A 186 -14.74 -15.49 -6.09
CA VAL A 186 -15.00 -16.63 -5.21
C VAL A 186 -14.48 -16.31 -3.80
N LEU A 187 -15.39 -16.17 -2.84
CA LEU A 187 -15.07 -15.92 -1.43
C LEU A 187 -14.70 -17.21 -0.69
N HIS A 188 -14.05 -17.04 0.46
CA HIS A 188 -13.57 -18.13 1.32
C HIS A 188 -12.62 -19.12 0.63
N ALA A 189 -12.00 -18.70 -0.48
CA ALA A 189 -11.05 -19.46 -1.27
C ALA A 189 -9.62 -19.13 -0.83
N ASN A 190 -9.13 -19.85 0.19
CA ASN A 190 -7.75 -19.70 0.67
C ASN A 190 -6.80 -20.44 -0.28
N VAL A 191 -6.06 -19.72 -1.11
CA VAL A 191 -5.05 -20.35 -1.98
C VAL A 191 -3.94 -20.96 -1.13
N THR A 192 -3.74 -22.26 -1.29
CA THR A 192 -2.73 -23.06 -0.57
C THR A 192 -1.62 -23.55 -1.48
N GLU A 193 -1.84 -23.58 -2.80
CA GLU A 193 -0.85 -24.10 -3.74
C GLU A 193 -0.95 -23.42 -5.11
N ILE A 194 0.20 -23.02 -5.66
CA ILE A 194 0.37 -22.70 -7.08
C ILE A 194 1.20 -23.83 -7.69
N SER A 195 0.59 -24.63 -8.56
CA SER A 195 1.26 -25.78 -9.18
C SER A 195 1.91 -25.35 -10.49
N LEU A 196 3.17 -25.74 -10.69
CA LEU A 196 3.93 -25.49 -11.91
C LEU A 196 3.94 -26.71 -12.82
N SER A 197 4.26 -26.51 -14.10
CA SER A 197 4.66 -27.57 -15.03
C SER A 197 5.95 -28.25 -14.56
N ASP A 198 6.21 -29.46 -15.04
CA ASP A 198 7.37 -30.27 -14.63
C ASP A 198 8.72 -29.57 -14.87
N ASP A 199 8.80 -28.71 -15.89
CA ASP A 199 9.97 -27.88 -16.19
C ASP A 199 10.06 -26.60 -15.34
N GLY A 200 9.05 -26.32 -14.52
CA GLY A 200 8.97 -25.15 -13.65
C GLY A 200 8.68 -23.84 -14.37
N THR A 201 8.42 -23.84 -15.68
CA THR A 201 8.37 -22.59 -16.48
C THR A 201 6.99 -21.95 -16.56
N ARG A 202 5.93 -22.64 -16.10
CA ARG A 202 4.55 -22.18 -16.23
C ARG A 202 3.67 -22.67 -15.09
N VAL A 203 2.73 -21.84 -14.64
CA VAL A 203 1.66 -22.25 -13.73
C VAL A 203 0.61 -23.05 -14.49
N VAL A 204 0.27 -24.24 -13.98
CA VAL A 204 -0.73 -25.15 -14.57
C VAL A 204 -2.08 -25.07 -13.85
N SER A 205 -2.07 -24.86 -12.53
CA SER A 205 -3.29 -24.65 -11.74
C SER A 205 -3.01 -23.90 -10.44
N VAL A 206 -4.08 -23.29 -9.91
CA VAL A 206 -4.12 -22.65 -8.60
C VAL A 206 -5.17 -23.36 -7.76
N LYS A 207 -4.76 -23.88 -6.60
CA LYS A 207 -5.66 -24.57 -5.67
C LYS A 207 -5.98 -23.69 -4.48
N ALA A 208 -7.26 -23.59 -4.15
CA ALA A 208 -7.74 -22.97 -2.94
C ALA A 208 -8.66 -23.89 -2.14
N CYS A 209 -8.68 -23.70 -0.83
CA CYS A 209 -9.49 -24.46 0.10
C CYS A 209 -10.27 -23.53 1.05
N THR A 210 -11.45 -23.95 1.46
CA THR A 210 -12.14 -23.38 2.63
C THR A 210 -11.56 -23.98 3.92
N LEU A 211 -11.88 -23.39 5.06
CA LEU A 211 -11.50 -23.93 6.38
C LEU A 211 -12.20 -25.27 6.69
N ASP A 212 -13.37 -25.54 6.12
CA ASP A 212 -14.14 -26.77 6.27
C ASP A 212 -13.83 -27.84 5.20
N GLY A 213 -12.87 -27.56 4.31
CA GLY A 213 -12.27 -28.54 3.41
C GLY A 213 -12.90 -28.67 2.02
N ALA A 214 -13.78 -27.74 1.61
CA ALA A 214 -14.14 -27.59 0.19
C ALA A 214 -12.93 -27.07 -0.60
N VAL A 215 -12.80 -27.52 -1.85
CA VAL A 215 -11.63 -27.25 -2.70
C VAL A 215 -12.07 -26.72 -4.05
N ILE A 216 -11.36 -25.71 -4.55
CA ILE A 216 -11.45 -25.23 -5.94
C ILE A 216 -10.08 -25.31 -6.62
N ASP A 217 -10.05 -25.79 -7.85
CA ASP A 217 -8.88 -25.79 -8.73
C ASP A 217 -9.16 -24.88 -9.94
N VAL A 218 -8.30 -23.90 -10.17
CA VAL A 218 -8.45 -22.92 -11.26
C VAL A 218 -7.29 -23.08 -12.24
N LYS A 219 -7.63 -23.36 -13.51
CA LYS A 219 -6.67 -23.33 -14.63
C LYS A 219 -6.81 -22.02 -15.38
N ALA A 220 -5.74 -21.26 -15.53
CA ALA A 220 -5.78 -19.99 -16.22
C ALA A 220 -4.60 -19.78 -17.18
N LYS A 221 -4.81 -18.97 -18.22
CA LYS A 221 -3.73 -18.59 -19.14
C LYS A 221 -2.68 -17.75 -18.41
N HIS A 222 -3.11 -16.80 -17.57
CA HIS A 222 -2.24 -16.00 -16.70
C HIS A 222 -2.75 -15.99 -15.25
N VAL A 223 -1.81 -15.91 -14.30
CA VAL A 223 -2.08 -15.89 -12.86
C VAL A 223 -1.44 -14.65 -12.25
N VAL A 224 -2.18 -13.93 -11.41
CA VAL A 224 -1.71 -12.74 -10.70
C VAL A 224 -1.84 -12.94 -9.20
N VAL A 225 -0.74 -12.82 -8.46
CA VAL A 225 -0.73 -12.83 -6.99
C VAL A 225 -0.90 -11.39 -6.48
N ALA A 226 -2.00 -11.13 -5.78
CA ALA A 226 -2.40 -9.82 -5.26
C ALA A 226 -2.79 -9.89 -3.77
N THR A 227 -2.08 -10.71 -2.99
CA THR A 227 -2.39 -11.03 -1.58
C THR A 227 -1.73 -10.09 -0.56
N GLY A 228 -1.09 -9.02 -1.02
CA GLY A 228 -0.26 -8.13 -0.19
C GLY A 228 1.12 -8.72 0.08
N THR A 229 2.02 -7.90 0.65
CA THR A 229 3.46 -8.19 0.72
C THR A 229 3.78 -9.53 1.39
N LEU A 230 3.34 -9.71 2.63
CA LEU A 230 3.69 -10.90 3.42
C LEU A 230 3.07 -12.19 2.87
N GLU A 231 1.81 -12.19 2.45
CA GLU A 231 1.19 -13.42 1.90
C GLU A 231 1.67 -13.73 0.49
N THR A 232 2.10 -12.73 -0.29
CA THR A 232 2.76 -12.97 -1.58
C THR A 232 4.03 -13.79 -1.34
N ILE A 233 4.87 -13.33 -0.41
CA ILE A 233 6.11 -14.03 -0.03
C ILE A 233 5.81 -15.43 0.50
N ARG A 234 4.84 -15.55 1.43
CA ARG A 234 4.45 -16.83 2.02
C ARG A 234 4.01 -17.84 0.96
N LEU A 235 3.12 -17.43 0.06
CA LEU A 235 2.54 -18.31 -0.95
C LEU A 235 3.61 -18.81 -1.94
N LEU A 236 4.50 -17.92 -2.39
CA LEU A 236 5.60 -18.29 -3.27
C LEU A 236 6.60 -19.22 -2.57
N LEU A 237 6.97 -18.93 -1.32
CA LEU A 237 7.86 -19.79 -0.53
C LEU A 237 7.25 -21.16 -0.24
N ALA A 238 5.95 -21.24 0.00
CA ALA A 238 5.25 -22.47 0.34
C ALA A 238 4.93 -23.34 -0.88
N SER A 239 4.86 -22.76 -2.07
CA SER A 239 4.63 -23.48 -3.34
C SER A 239 5.92 -24.15 -3.83
N ARG A 240 6.21 -25.33 -3.26
CA ARG A 240 7.50 -26.06 -3.45
C ARG A 240 7.42 -27.33 -4.30
N GLY A 241 6.31 -27.55 -5.01
CA GLY A 241 6.06 -28.80 -5.72
C GLY A 241 7.15 -29.16 -6.74
N VAL A 242 7.62 -28.17 -7.50
CA VAL A 242 8.67 -28.33 -8.53
C VAL A 242 9.98 -27.65 -8.11
N VAL A 243 9.90 -26.44 -7.55
CA VAL A 243 11.07 -25.68 -7.09
C VAL A 243 11.16 -25.76 -5.58
N SER A 244 12.15 -26.48 -5.06
CA SER A 244 12.31 -26.75 -3.62
C SER A 244 12.43 -25.49 -2.75
N GLY A 245 13.03 -24.42 -3.30
CA GLY A 245 13.16 -23.12 -2.64
C GLY A 245 11.90 -22.24 -2.66
N GLY A 246 10.83 -22.67 -3.34
CA GLY A 246 9.66 -21.87 -3.64
C GLY A 246 9.74 -21.18 -5.02
N ILE A 247 8.59 -20.80 -5.56
CA ILE A 247 8.49 -20.18 -6.89
C ILE A 247 9.19 -18.83 -6.90
N GLY A 248 10.07 -18.61 -7.88
CA GLY A 248 10.82 -17.35 -8.02
C GLY A 248 12.07 -17.22 -7.12
N ASN A 249 12.42 -18.24 -6.33
CA ASN A 249 13.59 -18.20 -5.43
C ASN A 249 14.93 -18.63 -6.09
N HIS A 250 15.04 -18.56 -7.41
CA HIS A 250 16.23 -19.00 -8.16
C HIS A 250 17.48 -18.17 -7.84
N SER A 251 17.31 -16.90 -7.49
CA SER A 251 18.39 -15.96 -7.14
C SER A 251 18.62 -15.83 -5.62
N GLY A 252 17.81 -16.50 -4.80
CA GLY A 252 17.89 -16.40 -3.33
C GLY A 252 17.40 -15.05 -2.77
N HIS A 253 16.70 -14.23 -3.56
CA HIS A 253 16.14 -12.95 -3.15
C HIS A 253 14.72 -13.04 -2.55
N LEU A 254 14.02 -14.16 -2.75
CA LEU A 254 12.66 -14.34 -2.24
C LEU A 254 12.65 -14.26 -0.69
N GLY A 255 11.86 -13.34 -0.16
CA GLY A 255 11.74 -13.06 1.26
C GLY A 255 12.84 -12.18 1.85
N LYS A 256 13.80 -11.66 1.07
CA LYS A 256 14.84 -10.74 1.54
C LYS A 256 14.47 -9.28 1.30
N ASN A 257 15.19 -8.36 1.96
CA ASN A 257 14.98 -6.92 1.85
C ASN A 257 13.55 -6.51 2.22
N PHE A 258 12.96 -7.20 3.21
CA PHE A 258 11.68 -6.79 3.77
C PHE A 258 11.81 -5.40 4.39
N GLN A 259 10.88 -4.51 4.02
CA GLN A 259 10.87 -3.11 4.39
C GLN A 259 9.50 -2.74 4.97
N ASP A 260 9.47 -1.83 5.95
CA ASP A 260 8.31 -1.03 6.33
C ASP A 260 8.84 0.38 6.65
N HIS A 261 7.99 1.41 6.63
CA HIS A 261 8.45 2.74 7.06
C HIS A 261 8.61 2.78 8.57
N LEU A 262 9.61 3.52 9.02
CA LEU A 262 9.80 3.79 10.44
C LEU A 262 9.20 5.14 10.77
N SER A 263 8.47 5.19 11.87
CA SER A 263 7.82 6.41 12.32
C SER A 263 8.16 6.71 13.76
N ILE A 264 8.53 7.96 14.05
CA ILE A 264 8.84 8.43 15.39
C ILE A 264 8.14 9.75 15.69
N ARG A 265 7.62 9.88 16.92
CA ARG A 265 7.20 11.17 17.46
C ARG A 265 8.45 11.96 17.84
N ALA A 266 8.88 12.84 16.94
CA ALA A 266 10.14 13.56 17.06
C ALA A 266 10.08 14.77 18.02
N ALA A 267 8.90 15.39 18.15
CA ALA A 267 8.70 16.51 19.07
C ALA A 267 7.25 16.67 19.50
N GLU A 268 7.04 17.20 20.70
CA GLU A 268 5.80 17.88 21.05
C GLU A 268 5.95 19.38 20.74
N LEU A 269 4.93 19.96 20.12
CA LEU A 269 4.96 21.33 19.60
C LEU A 269 3.97 22.21 20.37
N PHE A 270 4.40 23.42 20.72
CA PHE A 270 3.63 24.43 21.44
C PHE A 270 3.59 25.71 20.59
N PRO A 271 2.68 25.80 19.60
CA PRO A 271 2.67 26.92 18.65
C PRO A 271 2.39 28.26 19.34
N ARG A 272 3.04 29.34 18.91
CA ARG A 272 2.74 30.72 19.39
C ARG A 272 1.28 31.10 19.15
N SER A 273 0.73 30.70 18.00
CA SER A 273 -0.64 31.00 17.57
C SER A 273 -1.24 29.79 16.87
N ILE A 274 -2.25 29.16 17.49
CA ILE A 274 -2.99 28.04 16.90
C ILE A 274 -3.58 28.45 15.55
N ARG A 275 -4.08 29.68 15.42
CA ARG A 275 -4.67 30.15 14.15
C ARG A 275 -3.65 30.22 13.02
N ASN A 276 -2.44 30.72 13.26
CA ASN A 276 -1.40 30.74 12.23
C ASN A 276 -0.92 29.32 11.91
N PHE A 277 -0.85 28.48 12.95
CA PHE A 277 -0.51 27.07 12.83
C PHE A 277 -1.52 26.27 11.98
N GLU A 278 -2.82 26.54 12.13
CA GLU A 278 -3.89 25.99 11.30
C GLU A 278 -3.71 26.33 9.81
N HIS A 279 -3.28 27.56 9.52
CA HIS A 279 -3.09 28.00 8.15
C HIS A 279 -1.96 27.20 7.45
N GLY A 280 -0.87 26.91 8.15
CA GLY A 280 0.29 26.17 7.60
C GLY A 280 0.13 24.66 7.56
N PHE A 281 -0.35 24.04 8.65
CA PHE A 281 -0.29 22.59 8.82
C PHE A 281 -1.64 21.88 8.80
N ALA A 282 -2.76 22.58 8.95
CA ALA A 282 -4.06 21.91 9.01
C ALA A 282 -4.47 21.33 7.64
N PRO A 283 -5.14 20.16 7.66
CA PRO A 283 -5.74 19.64 6.44
C PRO A 283 -6.71 20.66 5.82
N PHE A 284 -6.68 20.76 4.51
CA PHE A 284 -7.53 21.65 3.72
C PHE A 284 -8.26 20.86 2.64
N PHE A 285 -9.23 21.48 1.98
CA PHE A 285 -10.09 20.83 0.98
C PHE A 285 -10.06 21.61 -0.33
N ILE A 286 -9.91 20.87 -1.43
CA ILE A 286 -10.08 21.37 -2.80
C ILE A 286 -11.12 20.47 -3.45
N ASP A 287 -12.22 21.05 -3.91
CA ASP A 287 -13.33 20.34 -4.58
C ASP A 287 -13.79 19.07 -3.83
N GLY A 288 -13.92 19.19 -2.51
CA GLY A 288 -14.34 18.09 -1.63
C GLY A 288 -13.25 17.05 -1.30
N THR A 289 -12.09 17.10 -1.97
CA THR A 289 -10.92 16.26 -1.68
C THR A 289 -10.08 16.86 -0.57
N MET A 290 -9.86 16.09 0.50
CA MET A 290 -9.00 16.53 1.61
C MET A 290 -7.52 16.43 1.22
N ARG A 291 -6.73 17.39 1.67
CA ARG A 291 -5.30 17.53 1.45
C ARG A 291 -4.58 17.63 2.79
N THR A 292 -3.48 16.91 2.91
CA THR A 292 -2.62 16.96 4.10
C THR A 292 -1.19 17.25 3.67
N ALA A 293 -0.55 18.21 4.32
CA ALA A 293 0.83 18.57 4.05
C ALA A 293 1.79 17.51 4.61
N ARG A 294 2.81 17.19 3.82
CA ARG A 294 4.02 16.50 4.21
C ARG A 294 5.19 17.38 3.84
N LEU A 295 6.09 17.57 4.78
CA LEU A 295 7.31 18.31 4.54
C LEU A 295 8.41 17.28 4.30
N GLU A 296 8.75 17.04 3.04
CA GLU A 296 9.81 16.09 2.64
C GLU A 296 11.18 16.78 2.66
N LEU A 297 12.26 16.04 2.91
CA LEU A 297 13.60 16.56 2.60
C LEU A 297 13.71 16.82 1.10
N SER A 298 14.33 17.94 0.73
CA SER A 298 14.61 18.22 -0.68
C SER A 298 15.50 17.14 -1.28
N ALA A 299 15.39 16.94 -2.61
CA ALA A 299 16.23 15.97 -3.31
C ALA A 299 17.73 16.30 -3.21
N ASP A 300 18.06 17.59 -3.13
CA ASP A 300 19.44 18.07 -3.02
C ASP A 300 20.02 17.74 -1.65
N VAL A 301 19.29 17.99 -0.55
CA VAL A 301 19.71 17.57 0.80
C VAL A 301 19.90 16.07 0.88
N GLN A 302 18.99 15.28 0.29
CA GLN A 302 19.11 13.83 0.28
C GLN A 302 20.36 13.35 -0.46
N ARG A 303 20.69 13.95 -1.62
CA ARG A 303 21.90 13.61 -2.40
C ARG A 303 23.18 14.04 -1.70
N ASP A 304 23.25 15.30 -1.28
CA ASP A 304 24.47 15.91 -0.71
C ASP A 304 24.86 15.23 0.61
N ARG A 305 23.85 14.88 1.43
CA ARG A 305 24.06 14.24 2.74
C ARG A 305 23.91 12.72 2.69
N ARG A 306 23.64 12.14 1.53
CA ARG A 306 23.40 10.70 1.32
C ARG A 306 22.36 10.12 2.30
N LEU A 307 21.20 10.77 2.37
CA LEU A 307 20.11 10.41 3.28
C LEU A 307 19.03 9.61 2.59
N LEU A 308 18.21 8.92 3.39
CA LEU A 308 16.99 8.26 2.92
C LEU A 308 15.88 9.28 2.67
N SER A 309 14.84 8.84 1.97
CA SER A 309 13.65 9.67 1.80
C SER A 309 12.87 9.73 3.11
N CYS A 310 12.43 10.93 3.48
CA CYS A 310 11.87 11.21 4.79
C CYS A 310 10.89 12.36 4.70
N PHE A 311 9.82 12.31 5.47
CA PHE A 311 8.93 13.44 5.65
C PHE A 311 8.52 13.64 7.11
N GLY A 312 8.23 14.89 7.45
CA GLY A 312 7.56 15.23 8.68
C GLY A 312 6.14 15.69 8.43
N GLN A 313 5.25 15.34 9.35
CA GLN A 313 3.88 15.82 9.40
C GLN A 313 3.54 16.26 10.81
N VAL A 314 2.81 17.36 10.91
CA VAL A 314 2.28 17.82 12.18
C VAL A 314 0.93 17.15 12.41
N LEU A 315 0.85 16.38 13.48
CA LEU A 315 -0.37 15.72 13.92
C LEU A 315 -0.89 16.40 15.18
N PHE A 316 -2.19 16.28 15.42
CA PHE A 316 -2.83 16.78 16.61
C PHE A 316 -3.68 15.71 17.29
N GLU A 317 -3.68 15.75 18.61
CA GLU A 317 -4.53 14.93 19.47
C GLU A 317 -5.54 15.84 20.17
N THR A 318 -6.81 15.45 20.14
CA THR A 318 -7.85 16.06 20.97
C THR A 318 -7.94 15.32 22.29
N PRO A 319 -8.04 16.00 23.44
CA PRO A 319 -8.28 15.34 24.71
C PRO A 319 -9.48 14.38 24.67
N ASP A 320 -9.36 13.24 25.34
CA ASP A 320 -10.36 12.15 25.36
C ASP A 320 -11.72 12.59 25.90
N ASP A 321 -11.79 13.71 26.62
CA ASP A 321 -13.00 14.28 27.19
C ASP A 321 -13.71 15.30 26.27
N SER A 322 -13.31 15.43 25.01
CA SER A 322 -13.98 16.32 24.05
C SER A 322 -15.38 15.84 23.64
N GLY A 323 -16.30 16.78 23.42
CA GLY A 323 -17.63 16.52 22.87
C GLY A 323 -17.60 15.85 21.49
N PHE A 324 -16.52 16.07 20.72
CA PHE A 324 -16.26 15.36 19.46
C PHE A 324 -15.95 13.88 19.67
N ALA A 325 -15.17 13.53 20.71
CA ALA A 325 -14.89 12.15 21.05
C ALA A 325 -16.18 11.41 21.44
N GLU A 326 -17.05 12.06 22.23
CA GLU A 326 -18.36 11.52 22.63
C GLU A 326 -19.31 11.33 21.45
N LEU A 327 -19.38 12.27 20.50
CA LEU A 327 -20.20 12.12 19.28
C LEU A 327 -19.70 11.00 18.37
N ARG A 328 -18.38 10.90 18.18
CA ARG A 328 -17.75 9.81 17.41
C ARG A 328 -18.01 8.45 18.06
N GLU A 329 -17.94 8.38 19.38
CA GLU A 329 -18.20 7.16 20.13
C GLU A 329 -19.69 6.80 20.12
N GLY A 330 -20.59 7.77 20.20
CA GLY A 330 -22.03 7.59 20.00
C GLY A 330 -22.36 7.01 18.61
N LEU A 331 -21.70 7.51 17.56
CA LEU A 331 -21.82 6.95 16.21
C LEU A 331 -21.29 5.52 16.12
N ARG A 332 -20.16 5.21 16.77
CA ARG A 332 -19.64 3.82 16.84
C ARG A 332 -20.58 2.89 17.58
N ARG A 333 -21.17 3.32 18.71
CA ARG A 333 -22.17 2.57 19.46
C ARG A 333 -23.41 2.30 18.61
N PHE A 334 -23.89 3.32 17.89
CA PHE A 334 -25.00 3.17 16.93
C PHE A 334 -24.68 2.14 15.84
N GLN A 335 -23.49 2.24 15.23
CA GLN A 335 -23.03 1.32 14.19
C GLN A 335 -22.88 -0.12 14.71
N ALA A 336 -22.52 -0.28 15.99
CA ALA A 336 -22.47 -1.56 16.69
C ALA A 336 -23.85 -2.04 17.19
N ARG A 337 -24.95 -1.37 16.81
CA ARG A 337 -26.33 -1.64 17.28
C ARG A 337 -26.50 -1.55 18.80
N ARG A 338 -25.70 -0.71 19.46
CA ARG A 338 -25.80 -0.38 20.89
C ARG A 338 -26.46 0.99 21.06
N ASN A 339 -26.89 1.28 22.29
CA ASN A 339 -27.48 2.57 22.62
C ASN A 339 -26.50 3.72 22.30
N PRO A 340 -26.86 4.64 21.39
CA PRO A 340 -25.97 5.73 20.97
C PRO A 340 -25.95 6.91 21.95
N TRP A 341 -26.88 6.95 22.93
CA TRP A 341 -27.01 8.08 23.83
C TRP A 341 -25.78 8.22 24.75
N PRO A 342 -25.18 9.42 24.83
CA PRO A 342 -24.06 9.66 25.73
C PRO A 342 -24.50 9.61 27.20
N SER A 343 -23.54 9.38 28.10
CA SER A 343 -23.76 9.53 29.54
C SER A 343 -24.07 10.99 29.90
N VAL A 344 -24.56 11.27 31.10
CA VAL A 344 -24.75 12.65 31.59
C VAL A 344 -23.47 13.48 31.46
N ARG A 345 -22.30 12.86 31.72
CA ARG A 345 -20.98 13.48 31.54
C ARG A 345 -20.64 13.68 30.06
N GLY A 346 -21.04 12.76 29.19
CA GLY A 346 -20.89 12.93 27.74
C GLY A 346 -21.73 14.08 27.19
N TRP A 347 -22.96 14.26 27.70
CA TRP A 347 -23.80 15.42 27.36
C TRP A 347 -23.19 16.75 27.80
N THR A 348 -22.61 16.82 29.00
CA THR A 348 -21.92 18.05 29.45
C THR A 348 -20.70 18.37 28.58
N ASN A 349 -19.97 17.35 28.12
CA ASN A 349 -18.82 17.54 27.22
C ASN A 349 -19.26 18.03 25.83
N ILE A 350 -20.36 17.49 25.28
CA ILE A 350 -20.93 17.95 24.00
C ILE A 350 -21.37 19.41 24.10
N LEU A 351 -22.12 19.78 25.14
CA LEU A 351 -22.60 21.15 25.36
C LEU A 351 -21.45 22.15 25.52
N ARG A 352 -20.41 21.76 26.27
CA ARG A 352 -19.18 22.57 26.46
C ARG A 352 -18.47 22.86 25.13
N ASP A 353 -18.48 21.91 24.21
CA ASP A 353 -17.71 21.99 22.97
C ASP A 353 -18.52 22.53 21.76
N ILE A 354 -19.80 22.89 21.94
CA ILE A 354 -20.64 23.50 20.89
C ILE A 354 -19.94 24.66 20.17
N PRO A 355 -19.29 25.63 20.86
CA PRO A 355 -18.58 26.71 20.19
C PRO A 355 -17.45 26.22 19.27
N ASN A 356 -16.69 25.21 19.71
CA ASN A 356 -15.63 24.58 18.90
C ASN A 356 -16.22 23.84 17.69
N MET A 357 -17.38 23.20 17.84
CA MET A 357 -18.11 22.57 16.74
C MET A 357 -18.62 23.58 15.71
N CYS A 358 -19.22 24.68 16.16
CA CYS A 358 -19.67 25.76 15.29
C CYS A 358 -18.49 26.41 14.55
N ARG A 359 -17.36 26.64 15.24
CA ARG A 359 -16.11 27.13 14.62
C ARG A 359 -15.59 26.14 13.58
N LEU A 360 -15.56 24.83 13.89
CA LEU A 360 -15.13 23.81 12.93
C LEU A 360 -16.01 23.82 11.68
N GLY A 361 -17.33 23.87 11.85
CA GLY A 361 -18.28 23.98 10.74
C GLY A 361 -18.08 25.25 9.92
N ALA A 362 -17.90 26.40 10.58
CA ALA A 362 -17.66 27.69 9.93
C ALA A 362 -16.33 27.73 9.17
N VAL A 363 -15.23 27.26 9.77
CA VAL A 363 -13.92 27.15 9.10
C VAL A 363 -13.98 26.16 7.94
N ARG A 364 -14.70 25.04 8.09
CA ARG A 364 -14.89 24.08 7.01
C ARG A 364 -15.69 24.67 5.85
N PHE A 365 -16.72 25.47 6.12
CA PHE A 365 -17.56 26.09 5.10
C PHE A 365 -16.89 27.31 4.44
N LEU A 366 -16.36 28.23 5.25
CA LEU A 366 -15.81 29.52 4.80
C LEU A 366 -14.36 29.42 4.30
N LYS A 367 -13.53 28.58 4.93
CA LYS A 367 -12.09 28.48 4.64
C LYS A 367 -11.68 27.15 4.00
N GLN A 368 -12.60 26.20 3.84
CA GLN A 368 -12.32 24.86 3.33
C GLN A 368 -11.18 24.16 4.08
N ARG A 369 -11.14 24.29 5.42
CA ARG A 369 -10.09 23.74 6.30
C ARG A 369 -10.64 22.98 7.49
N VAL A 370 -9.78 22.18 8.13
CA VAL A 370 -10.00 21.66 9.47
C VAL A 370 -9.54 22.71 10.48
N ALA A 371 -10.40 23.08 11.41
CA ALA A 371 -10.02 23.90 12.57
C ALA A 371 -9.47 22.99 13.67
N TYR A 372 -8.44 23.46 14.36
CA TYR A 372 -7.94 22.79 15.55
C TYR A 372 -8.71 23.30 16.77
N PRO A 373 -9.10 22.41 17.70
CA PRO A 373 -9.57 22.83 19.01
C PRO A 373 -8.51 23.65 19.76
N ASP A 374 -8.94 24.60 20.59
CA ASP A 374 -8.01 25.46 21.35
C ASP A 374 -7.15 24.68 22.37
N ASN A 375 -7.58 23.47 22.75
CA ASN A 375 -6.86 22.55 23.64
C ASN A 375 -6.15 21.39 22.92
N ALA A 376 -5.98 21.48 21.60
CA ALA A 376 -5.29 20.46 20.82
C ALA A 376 -3.80 20.36 21.22
N ARG A 377 -3.30 19.13 21.34
CA ARG A 377 -1.86 18.87 21.53
C ARG A 377 -1.23 18.53 20.20
N PHE A 378 -0.15 19.21 19.85
CA PHE A 378 0.52 19.04 18.56
C PHE A 378 1.82 18.25 18.72
N HIS A 379 2.14 17.44 17.72
CA HIS A 379 3.42 16.77 17.65
C HIS A 379 3.93 16.67 16.21
N LEU A 380 5.24 16.69 16.07
CA LEU A 380 5.92 16.36 14.82
C LEU A 380 6.09 14.85 14.77
N GLN A 381 5.41 14.22 13.82
CA GLN A 381 5.66 12.84 13.42
C GLN A 381 6.66 12.86 12.26
N VAL A 382 7.73 12.08 12.37
CA VAL A 382 8.72 11.90 11.30
C VAL A 382 8.64 10.46 10.81
N ASP A 383 8.40 10.31 9.52
CA ASP A 383 8.30 9.03 8.83
C ASP A 383 9.46 8.93 7.83
N VAL A 384 10.25 7.86 7.93
CA VAL A 384 11.43 7.63 7.08
C VAL A 384 11.29 6.31 6.32
N GLU A 385 11.78 6.31 5.09
CA GLU A 385 12.05 5.11 4.31
C GLU A 385 13.01 4.18 5.06
N GLN A 386 12.82 2.87 4.91
CA GLN A 386 13.82 1.90 5.37
C GLN A 386 14.80 1.56 4.24
N CYS A 387 16.10 1.57 4.57
CA CYS A 387 17.12 1.11 3.64
C CYS A 387 16.96 -0.41 3.40
N PRO A 388 16.98 -0.88 2.13
CA PRO A 388 16.96 -2.31 1.85
C PRO A 388 18.04 -3.07 2.63
N ASN A 389 17.62 -4.13 3.30
CA ASN A 389 18.47 -4.91 4.20
C ASN A 389 18.29 -6.40 3.93
N SER A 390 19.34 -7.06 3.46
CA SER A 390 19.33 -8.49 3.16
C SER A 390 19.11 -9.36 4.39
N GLU A 391 19.39 -8.85 5.58
CA GLU A 391 19.12 -9.51 6.85
C GLU A 391 17.70 -9.28 7.38
N SER A 392 16.96 -8.33 6.79
CA SER A 392 15.54 -8.14 7.07
C SER A 392 14.74 -9.09 6.18
N THR A 393 14.20 -10.15 6.78
CA THR A 393 13.68 -11.30 6.04
C THR A 393 12.29 -11.74 6.49
N VAL A 394 11.55 -12.26 5.52
CA VAL A 394 10.31 -13.03 5.71
C VAL A 394 10.57 -14.45 5.22
N SER A 395 10.45 -15.42 6.12
CA SER A 395 10.67 -16.84 5.83
C SER A 395 9.50 -17.69 6.31
N LEU A 396 9.51 -18.98 5.99
CA LEU A 396 8.55 -19.93 6.58
C LEU A 396 9.07 -20.44 7.92
N GLY A 397 8.20 -20.48 8.92
CA GLY A 397 8.44 -21.10 10.21
C GLY A 397 8.20 -22.62 10.19
N HIS A 398 8.38 -23.24 11.35
CA HIS A 398 8.16 -24.68 11.55
C HIS A 398 6.67 -25.03 11.77
N ASP A 399 5.94 -24.13 12.44
CA ASP A 399 4.53 -24.34 12.73
C ASP A 399 3.67 -24.16 11.47
N ARG A 400 2.50 -24.80 11.48
CA ARG A 400 1.53 -24.76 10.38
C ARG A 400 0.22 -24.21 10.87
N ASP A 401 -0.50 -23.53 9.99
CA ASP A 401 -1.88 -23.12 10.25
C ASP A 401 -2.87 -24.28 10.07
N VAL A 402 -4.16 -23.98 10.26
CA VAL A 402 -5.27 -24.94 10.14
C VAL A 402 -5.44 -25.53 8.74
N LEU A 403 -4.88 -24.90 7.70
CA LEU A 403 -4.87 -25.39 6.33
C LEU A 403 -3.60 -26.18 6.01
N GLY A 404 -2.73 -26.40 7.00
CA GLY A 404 -1.46 -27.08 6.85
C GLY A 404 -0.37 -26.23 6.21
N MET A 405 -0.59 -24.93 6.00
CA MET A 405 0.41 -24.04 5.41
C MET A 405 1.39 -23.57 6.49
N PRO A 406 2.72 -23.59 6.24
CA PRO A 406 3.68 -23.03 7.19
C PRO A 406 3.37 -21.58 7.52
N ILE A 407 3.41 -21.21 8.80
CA ILE A 407 3.24 -19.81 9.21
C ILE A 407 4.51 -19.01 8.87
N LEU A 408 4.40 -17.68 8.83
CA LEU A 408 5.57 -16.83 8.57
C LEU A 408 6.45 -16.68 9.80
N THR A 409 7.74 -16.50 9.56
CA THR A 409 8.70 -15.92 10.50
C THR A 409 9.17 -14.59 9.92
N LEU A 410 8.96 -13.51 10.67
CA LEU A 410 9.36 -12.16 10.33
C LEU A 410 10.56 -11.74 11.18
N ASN A 411 11.69 -11.54 10.53
CA ASN A 411 12.91 -10.99 11.12
C ASN A 411 13.10 -9.57 10.55
N TRP A 412 12.44 -8.59 11.15
CA TRP A 412 12.56 -7.20 10.72
C TRP A 412 13.82 -6.56 11.29
N ARG A 413 14.68 -6.01 10.42
CA ARG A 413 15.95 -5.37 10.79
C ARG A 413 16.14 -4.07 10.03
N ILE A 414 16.62 -3.06 10.74
CA ILE A 414 16.90 -1.72 10.21
C ILE A 414 18.39 -1.41 10.35
N LYS A 415 18.88 -0.36 9.66
CA LYS A 415 20.29 0.05 9.70
C LYS A 415 20.45 1.37 10.45
N HIS A 416 21.69 1.86 10.49
CA HIS A 416 22.02 3.15 11.11
C HIS A 416 21.55 4.36 10.27
N LEU A 417 21.37 4.17 8.96
CA LEU A 417 21.06 5.26 8.03
C LEU A 417 19.67 5.87 8.30
N GLU A 418 18.72 5.07 8.77
CA GLU A 418 17.39 5.48 9.21
C GLU A 418 17.51 6.48 10.38
N LYS A 419 18.27 6.14 11.42
CA LYS A 419 18.54 7.03 12.56
C LYS A 419 19.19 8.33 12.12
N GLN A 420 20.24 8.24 11.29
CA GLN A 420 20.95 9.41 10.76
C GLN A 420 20.01 10.33 9.98
N THR A 421 19.17 9.77 9.11
CA THR A 421 18.19 10.54 8.32
C THR A 421 17.17 11.24 9.23
N MET A 422 16.62 10.54 10.22
CA MET A 422 15.69 11.15 11.19
C MET A 422 16.36 12.28 11.99
N GLN A 423 17.59 12.08 12.45
CA GLN A 423 18.34 13.12 13.18
C GLN A 423 18.58 14.36 12.33
N GLU A 424 19.00 14.18 11.07
CA GLU A 424 19.20 15.29 10.14
C GLU A 424 17.88 16.02 9.82
N TYR A 425 16.80 15.28 9.58
CA TYR A 425 15.47 15.86 9.40
C TYR A 425 15.10 16.75 10.59
N VAL A 426 15.23 16.24 11.81
CA VAL A 426 14.84 16.97 13.03
C VAL A 426 15.76 18.17 13.27
N ARG A 427 17.07 18.09 12.97
CA ARG A 427 17.98 19.24 13.05
C ARG A 427 17.55 20.37 12.13
N LEU A 428 17.28 20.07 10.86
CA LEU A 428 16.82 21.06 9.89
C LEU A 428 15.45 21.63 10.27
N PHE A 429 14.51 20.77 10.67
CA PHE A 429 13.17 21.22 11.05
C PHE A 429 13.22 22.10 12.30
N ARG A 430 14.02 21.75 13.30
CA ARG A 430 14.23 22.55 14.51
C ARG A 430 14.81 23.92 14.18
N HIS A 431 15.81 23.97 13.29
CA HIS A 431 16.39 25.24 12.86
C HIS A 431 15.32 26.16 12.23
N GLU A 432 14.50 25.63 11.33
CA GLU A 432 13.43 26.39 10.69
C GLU A 432 12.32 26.78 11.67
N TRP A 433 11.99 25.90 12.61
CA TRP A 433 11.03 26.16 13.68
C TRP A 433 11.45 27.36 14.55
N GLU A 434 12.73 27.41 14.91
CA GLU A 434 13.33 28.52 15.68
C GLU A 434 13.46 29.79 14.82
N ARG A 435 13.93 29.68 13.56
CA ARG A 435 14.08 30.81 12.63
C ARG A 435 12.77 31.54 12.35
N LEU A 436 11.67 30.79 12.24
CA LEU A 436 10.33 31.30 11.96
C LEU A 436 9.55 31.69 13.22
N ASP A 437 10.12 31.53 14.43
CA ASP A 437 9.46 31.75 15.74
C ASP A 437 8.07 31.10 15.82
N LEU A 438 7.97 29.82 15.43
CA LEU A 438 6.68 29.12 15.37
C LEU A 438 6.13 28.75 16.76
N GLY A 439 6.98 28.75 17.79
CA GLY A 439 6.59 28.42 19.17
C GLY A 439 7.68 27.69 19.94
N ASP A 440 7.31 27.13 21.08
CA ASP A 440 8.19 26.29 21.86
C ASP A 440 8.04 24.83 21.43
N ALA A 441 9.06 24.00 21.67
CA ALA A 441 9.02 22.58 21.31
C ALA A 441 9.80 21.74 22.31
N ARG A 442 9.30 20.53 22.57
CA ARG A 442 9.98 19.51 23.37
C ARG A 442 10.41 18.36 22.46
N TRP A 443 11.69 18.37 22.11
CA TRP A 443 12.31 17.40 21.19
C TRP A 443 12.60 16.06 21.88
N ASN A 444 12.41 14.97 21.14
CA ASN A 444 12.73 13.62 21.60
C ASN A 444 14.26 13.46 21.73
N GLN A 445 14.75 13.42 22.97
CA GLN A 445 16.18 13.31 23.27
C GLN A 445 16.75 11.93 22.92
N LYS A 446 15.96 10.85 23.06
CA LYS A 446 16.43 9.47 22.80
C LYS A 446 16.94 9.31 21.37
N LEU A 447 16.37 10.05 20.42
CA LEU A 447 16.81 10.06 19.02
C LEU A 447 18.26 10.54 18.85
N PHE A 448 18.73 11.42 19.72
CA PHE A 448 20.07 12.03 19.66
C PHE A 448 21.09 11.39 20.61
N GLU A 449 20.64 10.51 21.50
CA GLU A 449 21.53 9.73 22.39
C GLU A 449 22.33 8.68 21.61
N GLU A 450 23.50 8.31 22.14
CA GLU A 450 24.27 7.16 21.63
C GLU A 450 23.52 5.85 21.89
N GLY A 451 23.72 4.85 21.01
CA GLY A 451 23.05 3.55 21.09
C GLY A 451 21.61 3.54 20.56
N ASP A 452 20.84 2.54 20.99
CA ASP A 452 19.59 2.11 20.34
C ASP A 452 18.31 2.45 21.13
N ARG A 453 18.40 3.31 22.14
CA ARG A 453 17.23 3.72 22.94
C ARG A 453 16.13 4.40 22.12
N TRP A 454 16.48 5.01 20.99
CA TRP A 454 15.53 5.59 20.05
C TRP A 454 14.52 4.56 19.50
N LEU A 455 14.90 3.28 19.43
CA LEU A 455 14.05 2.19 18.96
C LEU A 455 12.82 1.96 19.85
N GLU A 456 12.89 2.35 21.12
CA GLU A 456 11.74 2.27 22.04
C GLU A 456 10.56 3.12 21.56
N ASP A 457 10.84 4.18 20.80
CA ASP A 457 9.85 5.16 20.33
C ASP A 457 9.53 5.00 18.83
N VAL A 458 10.18 4.04 18.15
CA VAL A 458 9.95 3.72 16.74
C VAL A 458 8.78 2.75 16.61
N ILE A 459 7.91 3.02 15.65
CA ILE A 459 6.84 2.11 15.25
C ILE A 459 6.88 1.83 13.75
N ASP A 460 6.40 0.65 13.36
CA ASP A 460 6.00 0.38 11.97
C ASP A 460 4.67 1.08 11.65
N VAL A 461 4.45 1.41 10.38
CA VAL A 461 3.23 2.11 9.92
C VAL A 461 2.46 1.37 8.84
N TYR A 462 2.66 0.05 8.76
CA TYR A 462 1.87 -0.88 7.95
C TYR A 462 2.08 -0.67 6.43
N HIS A 463 3.28 -0.24 6.04
CA HIS A 463 3.72 0.00 4.67
C HIS A 463 4.71 -1.07 4.19
N GLN A 464 4.42 -2.32 4.52
CA GLN A 464 5.21 -3.49 4.12
C GLN A 464 5.52 -3.50 2.62
N THR A 465 6.80 -3.52 2.27
CA THR A 465 7.32 -3.63 0.91
C THR A 465 8.52 -4.60 0.86
N GLY A 466 9.06 -4.85 -0.33
CA GLY A 466 10.19 -5.77 -0.54
C GLY A 466 9.85 -7.25 -0.33
N GLY A 467 10.83 -8.12 -0.50
CA GLY A 467 10.66 -9.59 -0.42
C GLY A 467 10.38 -10.29 -1.75
N THR A 468 9.91 -9.59 -2.78
CA THR A 468 9.83 -10.11 -4.17
C THR A 468 10.33 -9.08 -5.18
N THR A 469 11.35 -8.32 -4.78
CA THR A 469 11.89 -7.17 -5.50
C THR A 469 12.01 -7.39 -7.01
N MET A 470 11.47 -6.46 -7.79
CA MET A 470 11.64 -6.48 -9.23
C MET A 470 13.03 -6.01 -9.64
N SER A 471 13.51 -6.54 -10.75
CA SER A 471 14.84 -6.25 -11.29
C SER A 471 14.87 -6.45 -12.81
N LYS A 472 15.86 -5.84 -13.47
CA LYS A 472 16.10 -6.10 -14.90
C LYS A 472 16.65 -7.50 -15.12
N HIS A 473 17.52 -7.95 -14.21
CA HIS A 473 18.19 -9.24 -14.30
C HIS A 473 17.65 -10.23 -13.25
N PRO A 474 17.43 -11.51 -13.63
CA PRO A 474 16.93 -12.52 -12.71
C PRO A 474 17.83 -12.74 -11.50
N SER A 475 19.15 -12.54 -11.64
CA SER A 475 20.13 -12.67 -10.54
C SER A 475 19.96 -11.65 -9.42
N GLU A 476 19.18 -10.58 -9.61
CA GLU A 476 19.08 -9.45 -8.67
C GLU A 476 17.72 -9.37 -7.97
N GLY A 477 16.75 -10.21 -8.35
CA GLY A 477 15.38 -10.07 -7.90
C GLY A 477 14.50 -11.28 -8.20
N VAL A 478 13.20 -11.11 -7.97
CA VAL A 478 12.18 -12.16 -8.14
C VAL A 478 11.29 -11.88 -9.34
N ALA A 479 10.99 -10.62 -9.63
CA ALA A 479 10.11 -10.21 -10.71
C ALA A 479 10.82 -9.35 -11.79
N ASP A 480 10.34 -9.41 -13.01
CA ASP A 480 10.77 -8.56 -14.13
C ASP A 480 10.06 -7.18 -14.08
N PRO A 481 10.40 -6.23 -14.97
CA PRO A 481 9.78 -4.90 -15.00
C PRO A 481 8.28 -4.94 -15.35
N GLN A 482 7.77 -6.04 -15.91
CA GLN A 482 6.35 -6.28 -16.19
C GLN A 482 5.65 -6.99 -15.02
N LEU A 483 6.31 -7.06 -13.85
CA LEU A 483 5.86 -7.72 -12.64
C LEU A 483 5.72 -9.24 -12.78
N ARG A 484 6.29 -9.85 -13.81
CA ARG A 484 6.28 -11.29 -14.02
C ARG A 484 7.36 -11.94 -13.18
N VAL A 485 7.09 -13.09 -12.57
CA VAL A 485 8.12 -13.85 -11.86
C VAL A 485 9.16 -14.34 -12.87
N HIS A 486 10.44 -14.05 -12.63
CA HIS A 486 11.53 -14.51 -13.47
C HIS A 486 11.50 -16.04 -13.60
N GLY A 487 11.56 -16.53 -14.84
CA GLY A 487 11.51 -17.96 -15.16
C GLY A 487 10.11 -18.58 -15.19
N VAL A 488 9.03 -17.85 -14.83
CA VAL A 488 7.65 -18.37 -14.88
C VAL A 488 6.79 -17.51 -15.81
N ALA A 489 6.50 -18.03 -17.00
CA ALA A 489 6.01 -17.25 -18.13
C ALA A 489 4.65 -16.55 -17.90
N ASN A 490 3.81 -17.11 -17.04
CA ASN A 490 2.43 -16.68 -16.83
C ASN A 490 2.07 -16.33 -15.39
N LEU A 491 3.05 -16.07 -14.52
CA LEU A 491 2.83 -15.69 -13.12
C LEU A 491 3.29 -14.25 -12.88
N PHE A 492 2.40 -13.41 -12.36
CA PHE A 492 2.64 -11.98 -12.11
C PHE A 492 2.36 -11.60 -10.66
N LEU A 493 3.02 -10.56 -10.16
CA LEU A 493 2.92 -10.09 -8.78
C LEU A 493 2.38 -8.65 -8.73
N ALA A 494 1.13 -8.48 -8.32
CA ALA A 494 0.53 -7.17 -8.04
C ALA A 494 0.58 -6.90 -6.53
N SER A 495 1.78 -6.58 -6.03
CA SER A 495 2.07 -6.52 -4.58
C SER A 495 3.15 -5.48 -4.29
N CYS A 496 3.08 -4.77 -3.15
CA CYS A 496 4.16 -3.86 -2.73
C CYS A 496 5.49 -4.60 -2.48
N SER A 497 5.45 -5.94 -2.36
CA SER A 497 6.66 -6.76 -2.22
C SER A 497 7.63 -6.65 -3.40
N VAL A 498 7.17 -6.19 -4.56
CA VAL A 498 8.03 -6.01 -5.74
C VAL A 498 8.90 -4.75 -5.67
N PHE A 499 8.69 -3.86 -4.69
CA PHE A 499 9.41 -2.58 -4.65
C PHE A 499 10.88 -2.83 -4.28
N PRO A 500 11.85 -2.32 -5.07
CA PRO A 500 13.26 -2.35 -4.69
C PRO A 500 13.58 -1.44 -3.50
N SER A 501 13.00 -0.24 -3.49
CA SER A 501 13.06 0.73 -2.40
C SER A 501 11.65 1.25 -2.11
N ALA A 502 11.34 1.53 -0.85
CA ALA A 502 9.99 1.95 -0.45
C ALA A 502 9.69 3.42 -0.78
N GLY A 503 10.72 4.28 -0.77
CA GLY A 503 10.58 5.74 -0.72
C GLY A 503 9.89 6.21 0.57
N SER A 504 9.50 7.48 0.64
CA SER A 504 8.79 8.01 1.83
C SER A 504 7.27 8.08 1.67
N ALA A 505 6.73 8.02 0.45
CA ALA A 505 5.29 8.05 0.21
C ALA A 505 4.63 6.68 0.51
N ASN A 506 3.33 6.67 0.84
CA ASN A 506 2.63 5.41 1.14
C ASN A 506 2.60 4.53 -0.12
N PRO A 507 2.90 3.23 0.00
CA PRO A 507 3.19 2.40 -1.16
C PRO A 507 1.94 2.06 -2.00
N THR A 508 0.74 2.17 -1.43
CA THR A 508 -0.50 1.75 -2.08
C THR A 508 -0.77 2.48 -3.40
N PHE A 509 -0.49 3.78 -3.49
CA PHE A 509 -0.78 4.52 -4.74
C PHE A 509 0.10 4.03 -5.90
N THR A 510 1.38 3.81 -5.63
CA THR A 510 2.33 3.23 -6.59
C THR A 510 1.99 1.78 -6.93
N LEU A 511 1.55 0.98 -5.95
CA LEU A 511 1.05 -0.37 -6.20
C LEU A 511 -0.13 -0.36 -7.19
N LEU A 512 -1.06 0.57 -7.01
CA LEU A 512 -2.21 0.69 -7.90
C LEU A 512 -1.77 1.12 -9.30
N ALA A 513 -0.85 2.07 -9.44
CA ALA A 513 -0.31 2.47 -10.73
C ALA A 513 0.37 1.28 -11.46
N LEU A 514 1.21 0.52 -10.75
CA LEU A 514 1.83 -0.71 -11.26
C LEU A 514 0.79 -1.77 -11.66
N THR A 515 -0.31 -1.86 -10.92
CA THR A 515 -1.40 -2.80 -11.20
C THR A 515 -2.17 -2.42 -12.46
N VAL A 516 -2.47 -1.13 -12.64
CA VAL A 516 -3.12 -0.62 -13.87
C VAL A 516 -2.22 -0.86 -15.08
N ARG A 517 -0.90 -0.63 -14.95
CA ARG A 517 0.08 -0.98 -15.98
C ARG A 517 0.10 -2.48 -16.29
N LEU A 518 0.03 -3.34 -15.27
CA LEU A 518 -0.04 -4.78 -15.46
C LEU A 518 -1.32 -5.19 -16.23
N ALA A 519 -2.44 -4.51 -16.00
CA ALA A 519 -3.68 -4.78 -16.73
C ALA A 519 -3.50 -4.58 -18.24
N ASP A 520 -2.86 -3.47 -18.65
CA ASP A 520 -2.57 -3.21 -20.07
C ASP A 520 -1.65 -4.29 -20.67
N HIS A 521 -0.61 -4.70 -19.92
CA HIS A 521 0.30 -5.76 -20.35
C HIS A 521 -0.42 -7.11 -20.52
N LEU A 522 -1.29 -7.49 -19.58
CA LEU A 522 -2.07 -8.72 -19.67
C LEU A 522 -3.02 -8.72 -20.87
N ARG A 523 -3.66 -7.58 -21.18
CA ARG A 523 -4.49 -7.45 -22.39
C ARG A 523 -3.65 -7.64 -23.65
N ALA A 524 -2.45 -7.06 -23.71
CA ALA A 524 -1.54 -7.23 -24.84
C ALA A 524 -1.12 -8.70 -25.04
N LEU A 525 -0.80 -9.41 -23.96
CA LEU A 525 -0.47 -10.85 -24.02
C LEU A 525 -1.64 -11.69 -24.54
N LEU A 526 -2.85 -11.47 -23.99
CA LEU A 526 -4.03 -12.21 -24.40
C LEU A 526 -4.48 -11.89 -25.84
N ALA A 527 -4.26 -10.66 -26.31
CA ALA A 527 -4.51 -10.30 -27.70
C ALA A 527 -3.50 -10.97 -28.67
N ALA A 528 -2.24 -11.09 -28.25
CA ALA A 528 -1.21 -11.80 -29.02
C ALA A 528 -1.53 -13.29 -29.15
N ASP A 529 -1.98 -13.93 -28.06
CA ASP A 529 -2.40 -15.34 -28.05
C ASP A 529 -3.64 -15.61 -28.92
N ALA A 530 -4.48 -14.60 -29.14
CA ALA A 530 -5.69 -14.70 -29.95
C ALA A 530 -5.46 -14.47 -31.46
N SER A 531 -4.31 -13.91 -31.85
CA SER A 531 -3.99 -13.68 -33.26
C SER A 531 -3.54 -14.99 -33.91
N PRO A 532 -4.22 -15.49 -34.96
CA PRO A 532 -3.72 -16.64 -35.70
C PRO A 532 -2.36 -16.27 -36.31
N LEU A 533 -1.33 -17.02 -35.96
CA LEU A 533 -0.05 -16.98 -36.68
C LEU A 533 -0.35 -17.05 -38.17
N HIS A 534 -0.04 -15.99 -38.92
CA HIS A 534 -0.01 -16.06 -40.37
C HIS A 534 1.01 -17.13 -40.73
N VAL A 535 0.51 -18.33 -41.02
CA VAL A 535 1.26 -19.36 -41.73
C VAL A 535 1.54 -18.75 -43.09
N ASN A 536 2.75 -18.24 -43.28
CA ASN A 536 3.27 -17.98 -44.61
C ASN A 536 3.24 -19.34 -45.33
N ALA A 537 2.27 -19.50 -46.23
CA ALA A 537 2.28 -20.59 -47.19
C ALA A 537 3.63 -20.54 -47.93
N PRO A 538 4.28 -21.69 -48.17
CA PRO A 538 5.53 -21.71 -48.92
C PRO A 538 5.28 -21.09 -50.30
N GLN A 539 6.09 -20.10 -50.65
CA GLN A 539 6.12 -19.59 -52.03
C GLN A 539 6.43 -20.77 -52.95
N ASP A 540 5.51 -21.06 -53.85
CA ASP A 540 5.70 -22.03 -54.92
C ASP A 540 6.95 -21.62 -55.72
N CYS A 541 7.93 -22.52 -55.74
CA CYS A 541 9.07 -22.45 -56.64
C CYS A 541 8.57 -22.54 -58.09
N GLU A 542 8.53 -21.41 -58.79
CA GLU A 542 8.40 -21.42 -60.26
C GLU A 542 9.68 -22.03 -60.87
N CYS A 543 9.53 -23.19 -61.49
CA CYS A 543 10.53 -23.74 -62.40
C CYS A 543 10.60 -22.87 -63.67
N PRO A 544 11.80 -22.51 -64.16
CA PRO A 544 11.91 -21.75 -65.41
C PRO A 544 11.61 -22.66 -66.60
N SER A 545 10.57 -22.32 -67.36
CA SER A 545 10.28 -22.92 -68.65
C SER A 545 11.31 -22.44 -69.69
N THR A 546 12.01 -23.38 -70.29
CA THR A 546 12.79 -23.23 -71.50
C THR A 546 11.90 -22.88 -72.70
N ALA A 547 12.16 -21.74 -73.35
CA ALA A 547 12.04 -21.54 -74.81
C ALA A 547 12.76 -20.24 -75.20
#